data_AF-A0A9E2A282-F1
#
_entry.id   AF-A0A9E2A282-F1
#
_cell.length_a   1.000
_cell.length_b   1.000
_cell.length_c   1.000
_cell.angle_alpha   90.00
_cell.angle_beta   90.00
_cell.angle_gamma   90.00
#
_symmetry.space_group_name_H-M   'P 1'
#
loop_
_entity.id
_entity.type
_entity.pdbx_description
1 polymer ?
#
loop_
_entity_poly.entity_id
_entity_poly.type
_entity_poly.pdbx_seq_one_letter_code
_entity_poly.pdbx_strand_id
1 'polypeptide(L)'
;MLSRRNILGRILASLAAVPLVSVIAHAKASKKLWQPVNPSPLTFMNRARDLARLGSERGDGTPYGAVIIRDNIIVGEGWNRSHIHHDATAHAETEAIRDAAKRLGTRDLSDCQMVTNGGRPCPMCETAAYWAQIKKMWLEDGEDVVNAGGPKYGGS
;
A
#
# COMPACT_ATOMS: atom_id res chain seq x y z
N MET A 1 23.62 5.67 -74.98
CA MET A 1 22.16 5.80 -75.24
C MET A 1 21.43 5.17 -74.05
N LEU A 2 20.59 5.96 -73.36
CA LEU A 2 19.54 5.57 -72.38
C LEU A 2 20.05 4.87 -71.09
N SER A 3 19.55 5.10 -69.86
CA SER A 3 18.38 5.82 -69.38
C SER A 3 18.59 6.18 -67.91
N ARG A 4 18.36 7.44 -67.53
CA ARG A 4 18.19 7.89 -66.15
C ARG A 4 16.93 7.22 -65.57
N ARG A 5 17.07 6.36 -64.56
CA ARG A 5 15.94 5.88 -63.74
C ARG A 5 16.36 5.83 -62.26
N ASN A 6 15.83 6.81 -61.54
CA ASN A 6 15.33 6.76 -60.16
C ASN A 6 16.18 6.08 -59.08
N ILE A 7 17.04 6.87 -58.43
CA ILE A 7 17.53 6.63 -57.06
C ILE A 7 16.87 7.66 -56.12
N LEU A 8 15.54 7.69 -56.12
CA LEU A 8 14.73 8.35 -55.10
C LEU A 8 13.70 7.32 -54.64
N GLY A 9 13.83 6.82 -53.41
CA GLY A 9 12.81 5.92 -52.86
C GLY A 9 13.25 4.94 -51.79
N ARG A 10 14.31 5.21 -51.01
CA ARG A 10 14.66 4.38 -49.85
C ARG A 10 15.09 5.24 -48.67
N ILE A 11 14.15 5.98 -48.08
CA ILE A 11 13.99 6.22 -46.64
C ILE A 11 12.50 6.56 -46.49
N LEU A 12 11.69 5.55 -46.18
CA LEU A 12 10.33 5.76 -45.70
C LEU A 12 10.32 5.26 -44.26
N ALA A 13 10.15 6.24 -43.38
CA ALA A 13 10.03 6.08 -41.95
C ALA A 13 9.01 5.01 -41.58
N SER A 14 9.45 3.94 -40.92
CA SER A 14 8.58 3.09 -40.13
C SER A 14 8.56 3.61 -38.69
N LEU A 15 8.07 4.84 -38.50
CA LEU A 15 7.45 5.22 -37.24
C LEU A 15 6.08 4.55 -37.24
N ALA A 16 6.03 3.31 -36.75
CA ALA A 16 4.76 2.74 -36.34
C ALA A 16 4.24 3.63 -35.21
N ALA A 17 3.26 4.47 -35.54
CA ALA A 17 2.50 5.22 -34.56
C ALA A 17 1.83 4.19 -33.64
N VAL A 18 2.44 3.93 -32.49
CA VAL A 18 1.75 3.28 -31.39
C VAL A 18 0.53 4.16 -31.11
N PRO A 19 -0.70 3.66 -31.22
CA PRO A 19 -1.86 4.49 -30.98
C PRO A 19 -1.75 5.01 -29.55
N LEU A 20 -1.76 6.33 -29.41
CA LEU A 20 -1.62 7.10 -28.16
C LEU A 20 -2.70 6.74 -27.10
N VAL A 21 -3.61 5.84 -27.44
CA VAL A 21 -4.79 5.44 -26.65
C VAL A 21 -4.47 4.35 -25.62
N SER A 22 -3.30 3.68 -25.69
CA SER A 22 -2.98 2.58 -24.75
C SER A 22 -2.37 3.00 -23.40
N VAL A 23 -2.13 4.28 -23.15
CA VAL A 23 -1.45 4.75 -21.92
C VAL A 23 -2.40 5.52 -20.98
N ILE A 24 -3.70 5.62 -21.30
CA ILE A 24 -4.66 6.26 -20.41
C ILE A 24 -5.04 5.29 -19.29
N ALA A 25 -4.25 5.39 -18.22
CA ALA A 25 -4.57 5.18 -16.82
C ALA A 25 -5.94 4.55 -16.54
N HIS A 26 -5.93 3.26 -16.19
CA HIS A 26 -6.97 2.67 -15.35
C HIS A 26 -6.81 3.17 -13.91
N ALA A 27 -6.90 4.49 -13.69
CA ALA A 27 -7.05 5.05 -12.35
C ALA A 27 -8.51 4.82 -11.92
N LYS A 28 -8.84 3.58 -11.53
CA LYS A 28 -10.11 3.30 -10.86
C LYS A 28 -10.14 4.19 -9.62
N ALA A 29 -11.17 5.04 -9.50
CA ALA A 29 -11.32 5.94 -8.35
C ALA A 29 -11.14 5.12 -7.07
N SER A 30 -10.12 5.45 -6.28
CA SER A 30 -9.83 4.71 -5.06
C SER A 30 -10.99 4.91 -4.09
N LYS A 31 -11.41 3.83 -3.41
CA LYS A 31 -12.48 3.92 -2.41
C LYS A 31 -12.10 4.99 -1.39
N LYS A 32 -13.04 5.90 -1.08
CA LYS A 32 -12.87 6.90 -0.02
C LYS A 32 -12.52 6.19 1.30
N LEU A 33 -11.41 6.60 1.91
CA LEU A 33 -10.99 6.09 3.22
C LEU A 33 -11.83 6.74 4.32
N TRP A 34 -12.11 5.95 5.36
CA TRP A 34 -12.69 6.50 6.58
C TRP A 34 -11.64 7.39 7.26
N GLN A 35 -12.11 8.43 7.96
CA GLN A 35 -11.25 9.33 8.73
C GLN A 35 -11.86 9.54 10.12
N PRO A 36 -11.06 9.55 11.20
CA PRO A 36 -11.57 9.86 12.52
C PRO A 36 -11.96 11.34 12.62
N VAL A 37 -13.03 11.64 13.35
CA VAL A 37 -13.41 13.02 13.67
C VAL A 37 -12.38 13.67 14.60
N ASN A 38 -11.87 12.90 15.57
CA ASN A 38 -10.85 13.33 16.53
C ASN A 38 -9.62 12.39 16.40
N PRO A 39 -8.64 12.73 15.56
CA PRO A 39 -7.49 11.86 15.33
C PRO A 39 -6.66 11.63 16.60
N SER A 40 -6.49 10.37 16.97
CA SER A 40 -5.63 9.90 18.06
C SER A 40 -5.17 8.46 17.80
N PRO A 41 -4.06 8.00 18.41
CA PRO A 41 -3.63 6.61 18.28
C PRO A 41 -4.75 5.59 18.55
N LEU A 42 -5.58 5.84 19.58
CA LEU A 42 -6.73 4.99 19.90
C LEU A 42 -7.79 4.99 18.80
N THR A 43 -8.13 6.14 18.21
CA THR A 43 -9.11 6.17 17.11
C THR A 43 -8.63 5.43 15.85
N PHE A 44 -7.34 5.50 15.55
CA PHE A 44 -6.75 4.74 14.44
C PHE A 44 -6.66 3.25 14.75
N MET A 45 -6.35 2.89 16.00
CA MET A 45 -6.38 1.51 16.47
C MET A 45 -7.78 0.90 16.36
N ASN A 46 -8.82 1.65 16.75
CA ASN A 46 -10.20 1.21 16.59
C ASN A 46 -10.54 0.93 15.12
N ARG A 47 -10.01 1.75 14.19
CA ARG A 47 -10.16 1.48 12.77
C ARG A 47 -9.45 0.20 12.34
N ALA A 48 -8.24 -0.06 12.84
CA ALA A 48 -7.52 -1.31 12.58
C ALA A 48 -8.31 -2.53 13.12
N ARG A 49 -8.89 -2.44 14.33
CA ARG A 49 -9.77 -3.47 14.90
C ARG A 49 -11.04 -3.71 14.06
N ASP A 50 -11.65 -2.64 13.55
CA ASP A 50 -12.81 -2.75 12.64
C ASP A 50 -12.46 -3.49 11.35
N LEU A 51 -11.30 -3.21 10.77
CA LEU A 51 -10.80 -3.88 9.56
C LEU A 51 -10.52 -5.37 9.83
N ALA A 52 -9.89 -5.68 10.97
CA ALA A 52 -9.66 -7.05 11.42
C ALA A 52 -10.96 -7.84 11.57
N ARG A 53 -11.96 -7.24 12.24
CA ARG A 53 -13.29 -7.83 12.42
C ARG A 53 -13.97 -8.07 11.08
N LEU A 54 -13.99 -7.06 10.20
CA LEU A 54 -14.58 -7.16 8.86
C LEU A 54 -13.96 -8.30 8.04
N GLY A 55 -12.63 -8.40 8.01
CA GLY A 55 -11.91 -9.44 7.28
C GLY A 55 -12.21 -10.84 7.81
N SER A 56 -12.20 -11.00 9.13
CA SER A 56 -12.50 -12.27 9.81
C SER A 56 -13.94 -12.72 9.56
N GLU A 57 -14.93 -11.82 9.72
CA GLU A 57 -16.35 -12.11 9.49
C GLU A 57 -16.65 -12.54 8.04
N ARG A 58 -15.84 -12.08 7.09
CA ARG A 58 -15.95 -12.45 5.67
C ARG A 58 -15.19 -13.73 5.31
N GLY A 59 -14.34 -14.23 6.20
CA GLY A 59 -13.43 -15.34 5.93
C GLY A 59 -12.24 -14.97 5.06
N ASP A 60 -11.90 -13.67 4.94
CA ASP A 60 -10.81 -13.18 4.09
C ASP A 60 -9.42 -13.64 4.58
N GLY A 61 -9.29 -13.77 5.91
CA GLY A 61 -8.04 -14.08 6.60
C GLY A 61 -8.21 -14.09 8.12
N THR A 62 -7.08 -14.17 8.84
CA THR A 62 -7.03 -14.08 10.31
C THR A 62 -7.40 -12.66 10.80
N PRO A 63 -7.78 -12.47 12.07
CA PRO A 63 -8.33 -11.20 12.58
C PRO A 63 -7.25 -10.14 12.82
N TYR A 64 -6.57 -9.73 11.75
CA TYR A 64 -5.58 -8.66 11.73
C TYR A 64 -5.99 -7.56 10.74
N GLY A 65 -5.74 -6.32 11.16
CA GLY A 65 -6.07 -5.08 10.49
C GLY A 65 -4.99 -4.03 10.79
N ALA A 66 -4.72 -3.17 9.82
CA ALA A 66 -3.72 -2.13 9.92
C ALA A 66 -4.13 -0.90 9.11
N VAL A 67 -3.63 0.27 9.54
CA VAL A 67 -3.79 1.53 8.84
C VAL A 67 -2.47 2.28 8.74
N ILE A 68 -2.28 3.01 7.65
CA ILE A 68 -1.16 3.94 7.46
C ILE A 68 -1.69 5.36 7.58
N ILE A 69 -1.01 6.17 8.39
CA ILE A 69 -1.38 7.55 8.71
C ILE A 69 -0.30 8.50 8.21
N ARG A 70 -0.69 9.61 7.58
CA ARG A 70 0.15 10.77 7.30
C ARG A 70 -0.61 12.00 7.81
N ASP A 71 0.01 12.92 8.53
CA ASP A 71 -0.62 14.17 9.00
C ASP A 71 -2.02 13.99 9.63
N ASN A 72 -2.17 13.00 10.52
CA ASN A 72 -3.43 12.65 11.20
C ASN A 72 -4.59 12.23 10.26
N ILE A 73 -4.30 11.87 9.01
CA ILE A 73 -5.25 11.27 8.08
C ILE A 73 -4.81 9.86 7.70
N ILE A 74 -5.77 8.95 7.55
CA ILE A 74 -5.53 7.61 7.03
C ILE A 74 -5.28 7.72 5.52
N VAL A 75 -4.12 7.24 5.09
CA VAL A 75 -3.71 7.21 3.69
C VAL A 75 -3.68 5.79 3.11
N GLY A 76 -3.82 4.76 3.95
CA GLY A 76 -4.01 3.37 3.51
C GLY A 76 -4.65 2.50 4.57
N GLU A 77 -5.44 1.51 4.14
CA GLU A 77 -6.09 0.52 5.00
C GLU A 77 -5.77 -0.91 4.53
N GLY A 78 -5.58 -1.82 5.47
CA GLY A 78 -5.34 -3.23 5.22
C GLY A 78 -5.98 -4.13 6.26
N TRP A 79 -6.32 -5.34 5.84
CA TRP A 79 -6.64 -6.46 6.72
C TRP A 79 -6.02 -7.72 6.12
N ASN A 80 -5.93 -8.79 6.90
CA ASN A 80 -5.42 -10.05 6.39
C ASN A 80 -6.35 -10.60 5.30
N ARG A 81 -5.81 -10.82 4.11
CA ARG A 81 -6.51 -11.38 2.94
C ARG A 81 -5.87 -12.68 2.44
N SER A 82 -5.03 -13.31 3.27
CA SER A 82 -4.19 -14.43 2.84
C SER A 82 -5.01 -15.61 2.31
N HIS A 83 -6.21 -15.86 2.85
CA HIS A 83 -7.07 -16.95 2.41
C HIS A 83 -7.67 -16.67 1.03
N ILE A 84 -8.26 -15.49 0.84
CA ILE A 84 -8.95 -15.14 -0.41
C ILE A 84 -8.02 -14.77 -1.56
N HIS A 85 -6.78 -14.39 -1.26
CA HIS A 85 -5.76 -14.12 -2.28
C HIS A 85 -4.86 -15.31 -2.54
N HIS A 86 -4.95 -16.38 -1.75
CA HIS A 86 -4.00 -17.49 -1.76
C HIS A 86 -2.55 -16.98 -1.70
N ASP A 87 -2.34 -15.91 -0.92
CA ASP A 87 -1.08 -15.17 -0.81
C ASP A 87 -0.67 -15.11 0.66
N ALA A 88 0.34 -15.92 1.01
CA ALA A 88 0.89 -15.94 2.38
C ALA A 88 1.46 -14.58 2.82
N THR A 89 1.70 -13.65 1.89
CA THR A 89 2.22 -12.30 2.18
C THR A 89 1.14 -11.25 2.37
N ALA A 90 -0.14 -11.58 2.13
CA ALA A 90 -1.28 -10.65 2.24
C ALA A 90 -1.74 -10.44 3.69
N HIS A 91 -0.79 -10.11 4.56
CA HIS A 91 -1.01 -9.67 5.93
C HIS A 91 -1.60 -8.25 5.97
N ALA A 92 -2.17 -7.87 7.11
CA ALA A 92 -2.81 -6.57 7.26
C ALA A 92 -1.84 -5.40 7.01
N GLU A 93 -0.63 -5.49 7.57
CA GLU A 93 0.40 -4.47 7.49
C GLU A 93 0.92 -4.31 6.05
N THR A 94 1.15 -5.42 5.36
CA THR A 94 1.62 -5.40 3.96
C THR A 94 0.53 -4.86 3.03
N GLU A 95 -0.73 -5.22 3.25
CA GLU A 95 -1.88 -4.69 2.52
C GLU A 95 -2.08 -3.19 2.75
N ALA A 96 -1.94 -2.71 4.00
CA ALA A 96 -2.03 -1.29 4.32
C ALA A 96 -0.90 -0.47 3.68
N ILE A 97 0.34 -0.99 3.70
CA ILE A 97 1.49 -0.40 3.00
C ILE A 97 1.22 -0.33 1.49
N ARG A 98 0.73 -1.43 0.89
CA ARG A 98 0.38 -1.49 -0.55
C ARG A 98 -0.70 -0.47 -0.91
N ASP A 99 -1.75 -0.33 -0.11
CA ASP A 99 -2.83 0.64 -0.33
C ASP A 99 -2.32 2.08 -0.22
N ALA A 100 -1.56 2.40 0.82
CA ALA A 100 -0.97 3.73 1.02
C ALA A 100 -0.04 4.12 -0.12
N ALA A 101 0.89 3.23 -0.49
CA ALA A 101 1.86 3.49 -1.55
C ALA A 101 1.18 3.75 -2.90
N LYS A 102 0.13 2.98 -3.23
CA LYS A 102 -0.66 3.19 -4.46
C LYS A 102 -1.38 4.53 -4.46
N ARG A 103 -1.98 4.93 -3.33
CA ARG A 103 -2.73 6.19 -3.19
C ARG A 103 -1.82 7.42 -3.25
N LEU A 104 -0.63 7.31 -2.67
CA LEU A 104 0.35 8.39 -2.61
C LEU A 104 1.26 8.44 -3.86
N GLY A 105 1.23 7.40 -4.71
CA GLY A 105 2.08 7.30 -5.89
C GLY A 105 3.57 7.14 -5.55
N THR A 106 3.90 6.64 -4.36
CA THR A 106 5.28 6.47 -3.89
C THR A 106 5.41 5.24 -3.00
N ARG A 107 6.59 4.60 -3.03
CA ARG A 107 6.96 3.55 -2.06
C ARG A 107 7.58 4.11 -0.77
N ASP A 108 7.97 5.37 -0.78
CA ASP A 108 8.54 6.06 0.37
C ASP A 108 7.42 6.58 1.26
N LEU A 109 7.28 5.95 2.43
CA LEU A 109 6.31 6.27 3.47
C LEU A 109 7.04 6.80 4.73
N SER A 110 8.18 7.48 4.56
CA SER A 110 9.01 7.99 5.67
C SER A 110 8.39 9.07 6.54
N ASP A 111 7.37 9.75 6.03
CA ASP A 111 6.51 10.70 6.72
C ASP A 111 5.21 10.05 7.23
N CYS A 112 5.06 8.73 7.08
CA CYS A 112 3.91 7.97 7.56
C CYS A 112 4.18 7.22 8.86
N GLN A 113 3.09 6.85 9.52
CA GLN A 113 3.05 6.02 10.72
C GLN A 113 2.14 4.82 10.46
N MET A 114 2.47 3.66 11.04
CA MET A 114 1.63 2.46 10.96
C MET A 114 0.90 2.23 12.29
N VAL A 115 -0.35 1.81 12.22
CA VAL A 115 -1.10 1.26 13.37
C VAL A 115 -1.57 -0.13 12.98
N THR A 116 -1.34 -1.11 13.83
CA THR A 116 -1.79 -2.49 13.61
C THR A 116 -2.42 -3.01 14.88
N ASN A 117 -3.52 -3.75 14.75
CA ASN A 117 -4.09 -4.42 15.92
C ASN A 117 -3.22 -5.63 16.30
N GLY A 118 -3.23 -5.96 17.59
CA GLY A 118 -2.35 -6.97 18.16
C GLY A 118 -0.95 -6.46 18.51
N GLY A 119 -0.09 -7.42 18.83
CA GLY A 119 1.28 -7.16 19.25
C GLY A 119 2.21 -6.78 18.09
N ARG A 120 3.51 -6.95 18.33
CA ARG A 120 4.55 -6.63 17.36
C ARG A 120 4.34 -7.40 16.03
N PRO A 121 4.38 -6.72 14.87
CA PRO A 121 4.31 -7.37 13.56
C PRO A 121 5.30 -8.52 13.39
N CYS A 122 4.94 -9.49 12.56
CA CYS A 122 5.84 -10.59 12.23
C CYS A 122 7.09 -10.10 11.46
N PRO A 123 8.19 -10.88 11.40
CA PRO A 123 9.43 -10.44 10.74
C PRO A 123 9.26 -9.97 9.28
N MET A 124 8.32 -10.57 8.54
CA MET A 124 7.99 -10.13 7.17
C MET A 124 7.40 -8.72 7.15
N CYS A 125 6.40 -8.45 8.00
CA CYS A 125 5.73 -7.15 8.08
C CYS A 125 6.67 -6.06 8.60
N GLU A 126 7.53 -6.38 9.58
CA GLU A 126 8.61 -5.51 10.04
C GLU A 126 9.56 -5.12 8.89
N THR A 127 9.99 -6.11 8.10
CA THR A 127 10.85 -5.89 6.94
C THR A 127 10.16 -5.05 5.88
N ALA A 128 8.88 -5.30 5.60
CA ALA A 128 8.10 -4.52 4.65
C ALA A 128 7.98 -3.04 5.08
N ALA A 129 7.70 -2.80 6.37
CA ALA A 129 7.63 -1.44 6.92
C ALA A 129 9.00 -0.73 6.88
N TYR A 130 10.09 -1.44 7.15
CA TYR A 130 11.46 -0.94 6.99
C TYR A 130 11.75 -0.51 5.55
N TRP A 131 11.44 -1.35 4.56
CA TRP A 131 11.64 -1.00 3.15
C TRP A 131 10.74 0.15 2.68
N ALA A 132 9.55 0.28 3.26
CA ALA A 132 8.66 1.42 3.05
C ALA A 132 9.12 2.69 3.81
N GLN A 133 10.21 2.63 4.56
CA GLN A 133 10.75 3.72 5.37
C GLN A 133 9.86 4.19 6.53
N ILE A 134 8.88 3.39 6.97
CA ILE A 134 8.02 3.73 8.12
C ILE A 134 8.89 3.82 9.38
N LYS A 135 8.80 4.96 10.09
CA LYS A 135 9.65 5.24 11.27
C LYS A 135 8.92 5.10 12.60
N LYS A 136 7.60 4.92 12.59
CA LYS A 136 6.79 4.87 13.80
C LYS A 136 5.62 3.90 13.64
N MET A 137 5.45 3.05 14.64
CA MET A 137 4.36 2.09 14.76
C MET A 137 3.62 2.27 16.08
N TRP A 138 2.30 2.11 16.02
CA TRP A 138 1.44 2.02 17.19
C TRP A 138 0.87 0.62 17.30
N LEU A 139 1.01 0.01 18.47
CA LEU A 139 0.61 -1.37 18.74
C LEU A 139 -0.41 -1.40 19.87
N GLU A 140 -1.14 -2.50 19.92
CA GLU A 140 -2.07 -2.79 21.00
C GLU A 140 -1.32 -3.38 22.20
N ASP A 141 -1.60 -2.87 23.40
CA ASP A 141 -1.09 -3.39 24.67
C ASP A 141 -2.24 -3.45 25.68
N GLY A 142 -2.96 -4.57 25.67
CA GLY A 142 -4.23 -4.69 26.38
C GLY A 142 -5.27 -3.70 25.82
N GLU A 143 -5.80 -2.83 26.68
CA GLU A 143 -6.74 -1.77 26.29
C GLU A 143 -6.03 -0.50 25.78
N ASP A 144 -4.72 -0.39 25.99
CA ASP A 144 -3.92 0.77 25.64
C ASP A 144 -3.34 0.68 24.22
N VAL A 145 -2.87 1.83 23.73
CA VAL A 145 -2.16 1.96 22.46
C VAL A 145 -0.79 2.57 22.70
N VAL A 146 0.25 1.79 22.41
CA VAL A 146 1.63 2.15 22.72
C VAL A 146 2.43 2.49 21.46
N ASN A 147 3.29 3.50 21.56
CA ASN A 147 4.26 3.80 20.50
C ASN A 147 5.43 2.81 20.59
N ALA A 148 5.57 1.96 19.59
CA ALA A 148 6.59 0.91 19.54
C ALA A 148 7.86 1.30 18.77
N GLY A 149 7.99 2.57 18.40
CA GLY A 149 9.09 3.08 17.59
C GLY A 149 9.02 2.59 16.14
N GLY A 150 10.17 2.55 15.46
CA GLY A 150 10.27 2.03 14.10
C GLY A 150 10.31 0.50 14.05
N PRO A 151 10.38 -0.06 12.83
CA PRO A 151 10.62 -1.48 12.63
C PRO A 151 11.89 -1.94 13.35
N LYS A 152 11.86 -3.14 13.95
CA LYS A 152 12.98 -3.81 14.64
C LYS A 152 13.91 -4.50 13.65
N TYR A 153 13.39 -4.85 12.49
CA TYR A 153 14.19 -5.40 11.41
C TYR A 153 15.20 -4.35 10.91
N GLY A 154 16.47 -4.76 10.74
CA GLY A 154 17.55 -3.87 10.29
C GLY A 154 18.46 -3.32 11.40
N GLY A 155 18.27 -3.72 12.66
CA GLY A 155 19.22 -3.44 13.74
C GLY A 155 19.21 -2.00 14.25
N SER A 156 18.01 -1.42 14.45
CA SER A 156 17.82 -0.15 15.17
C SER A 156 18.22 -0.26 16.63
#